data_AF-A0AAU2I3R9-F1
#
_entry.id   AF-A0AAU2I3R9-F1
#
_cell.length_a   1.000
_cell.length_b   1.000
_cell.length_c   1.000
_cell.angle_alpha   90.00
_cell.angle_beta   90.00
_cell.angle_gamma   90.00
#
_symmetry.space_group_name_H-M   'P 1'
#
loop_
_entity.id
_entity.type
_entity.pdbx_description
1 polymer ?
#
loop_
_entity_poly.entity_id
_entity_poly.type
_entity_poly.pdbx_seq_one_letter_code
_entity_poly.pdbx_strand_id
1 'polypeptide(L)'
;MVHAQRRHYRLLRRHGHVVLDACYEHCSALWAAVLARGYRLSDRHRRLETMGADSYAQVWDPRRYVAVYPEVVEAISLYASPHWRRLALSEGSEYLEFRAEFIRRLPQEKILRRTSKPWFFKELGETARDIEAAMSRRP
;
A
#
# COMPACT_ATOMS: atom_id res chain seq x y z
N MET A 1 4.21 -15.38 0.23
CA MET A 1 5.48 -14.67 -0.06
C MET A 1 5.94 -14.82 -1.51
N VAL A 2 6.15 -16.03 -2.02
CA VAL A 2 6.62 -16.26 -3.41
C VAL A 2 5.73 -15.60 -4.48
N HIS A 3 4.40 -15.66 -4.32
CA HIS A 3 3.48 -14.99 -5.24
C HIS A 3 3.64 -13.46 -5.29
N ALA A 4 3.88 -12.82 -4.13
CA ALA A 4 4.08 -11.38 -4.05
C ALA A 4 5.39 -10.95 -4.73
N GLN A 5 6.48 -11.70 -4.53
CA GLN A 5 7.74 -11.45 -5.25
C GLN A 5 7.55 -11.60 -6.76
N ARG A 6 6.93 -12.68 -7.24
CA ARG A 6 6.64 -12.87 -8.67
C ARG A 6 5.78 -11.74 -9.23
N ARG A 7 4.79 -11.27 -8.48
CA ARG A 7 3.94 -10.14 -8.88
C ARG A 7 4.75 -8.84 -8.96
N HIS A 8 5.60 -8.56 -7.97
CA HIS A 8 6.50 -7.39 -7.99
C HIS A 8 7.37 -7.43 -9.25
N TYR A 9 8.04 -8.56 -9.53
CA TYR A 9 8.84 -8.71 -10.75
C TYR A 9 8.05 -8.49 -12.04
N ARG A 10 6.79 -8.97 -12.12
CA ARG A 10 5.93 -8.70 -13.29
C ARG A 10 5.59 -7.22 -13.43
N LEU A 11 5.30 -6.55 -12.31
CA LEU A 11 5.03 -5.11 -12.31
C LEU A 11 6.25 -4.32 -12.76
N LEU A 12 7.43 -4.68 -12.25
CA LEU A 12 8.71 -4.09 -12.66
C LEU A 12 8.94 -4.23 -14.15
N ARG A 13 8.75 -5.42 -14.70
CA ARG A 13 8.88 -5.65 -16.15
C ARG A 13 7.86 -4.87 -16.98
N ARG A 14 6.68 -4.58 -16.44
CA ARG A 14 5.60 -3.90 -17.17
C ARG A 14 5.72 -2.38 -17.12
N HIS A 15 6.12 -1.82 -15.98
CA HIS A 15 6.06 -0.39 -15.72
C HIS A 15 7.44 0.27 -15.61
N GLY A 16 8.52 -0.52 -15.55
CA GLY A 16 9.89 -0.03 -15.42
C GLY A 16 10.29 0.36 -14.00
N HIS A 17 11.59 0.57 -13.81
CA HIS A 17 12.21 0.85 -12.51
C HIS A 17 11.73 2.18 -11.91
N VAL A 18 11.67 3.25 -12.71
CA VAL A 18 11.26 4.59 -12.24
C VAL A 18 9.90 4.56 -11.54
N VAL A 19 8.91 3.90 -12.16
CA VAL A 19 7.56 3.79 -11.59
C VAL A 19 7.56 2.89 -10.35
N LEU A 20 8.25 1.75 -10.42
CA LEU A 20 8.21 0.76 -9.34
C LEU A 20 8.92 1.23 -8.08
N ASP A 21 10.06 1.90 -8.21
CA ASP A 21 10.80 2.40 -7.07
C ASP A 21 10.01 3.49 -6.34
N ALA A 22 9.42 4.44 -7.08
CA ALA A 22 8.54 5.46 -6.51
C ALA A 22 7.33 4.82 -5.82
N CYS A 23 6.67 3.87 -6.49
CA CYS A 23 5.55 3.15 -5.89
C CYS A 23 5.96 2.39 -4.64
N TYR A 24 7.12 1.72 -4.64
CA TYR A 24 7.59 0.95 -3.50
C TYR A 24 7.88 1.82 -2.29
N GLU A 25 8.57 2.94 -2.49
CA GLU A 25 8.89 3.92 -1.44
C GLU A 25 7.60 4.45 -0.79
N HIS A 26 6.71 5.03 -1.59
CA HIS A 26 5.50 5.68 -1.07
C HIS A 26 4.44 4.69 -0.58
N CYS A 27 4.30 3.52 -1.20
CA CYS A 27 3.41 2.49 -0.67
C CYS A 27 3.94 1.95 0.66
N SER A 28 5.25 1.74 0.81
CA SER A 28 5.83 1.30 2.08
C SER A 28 5.62 2.33 3.19
N ALA A 29 5.79 3.62 2.88
CA ALA A 29 5.53 4.72 3.80
C ALA A 29 4.05 4.80 4.22
N LEU A 30 3.12 4.71 3.26
CA LEU A 30 1.68 4.60 3.50
C LEU A 30 1.39 3.45 4.49
N TRP A 31 1.95 2.27 4.23
CA TRP A 31 1.72 1.10 5.07
C TRP A 31 2.25 1.27 6.49
N ALA A 32 3.42 1.87 6.66
CA ALA A 32 3.93 2.23 7.98
C ALA A 32 2.98 3.19 8.71
N ALA A 33 2.48 4.22 8.02
CA ALA A 33 1.60 5.23 8.59
C ALA A 33 0.23 4.68 9.02
N VAL A 34 -0.36 3.77 8.22
CA VAL A 34 -1.66 3.16 8.56
C VAL A 34 -1.52 2.13 9.67
N LEU A 35 -0.44 1.33 9.70
CA LEU A 35 -0.17 0.38 10.78
C LEU A 35 0.02 1.10 12.12
N ALA A 36 0.77 2.21 12.13
CA ALA A 36 0.95 3.04 13.33
C ALA A 36 -0.38 3.59 13.88
N ARG A 37 -1.39 3.76 13.01
CA ARG A 37 -2.74 4.22 13.38
C ARG A 37 -3.73 3.07 13.63
N GLY A 38 -3.24 1.84 13.70
CA GLY A 38 -4.03 0.66 14.07
C GLY A 38 -4.83 0.02 12.94
N TYR A 39 -4.49 0.32 11.67
CA TYR A 39 -5.05 -0.40 10.52
C TYR A 39 -4.63 -1.87 10.58
N ARG A 40 -5.58 -2.80 10.46
CA ARG A 40 -5.32 -4.25 10.47
C ARG A 40 -5.86 -4.88 9.21
N LEU A 41 -4.99 -5.56 8.46
CA LEU A 41 -5.27 -6.26 7.21
C LEU A 41 -5.60 -7.72 7.46
N SER A 42 -6.57 -8.26 6.70
CA SER A 42 -7.17 -9.61 6.85
C SER A 42 -6.19 -10.77 6.97
N ASP A 43 -5.05 -10.66 6.31
CA ASP A 43 -4.12 -11.76 6.22
C ASP A 43 -2.78 -11.47 6.91
N ARG A 44 -2.52 -10.21 7.28
CA ARG A 44 -1.25 -9.82 7.91
C ARG A 44 -1.12 -10.44 9.29
N HIS A 45 -2.18 -10.43 10.09
CA HIS A 45 -2.11 -10.92 11.47
C HIS A 45 -1.79 -12.42 11.49
N ARG A 46 -2.54 -13.20 10.71
CA ARG A 46 -2.30 -14.64 10.51
C ARG A 46 -0.87 -14.94 10.05
N ARG A 47 -0.31 -14.13 9.13
CA ARG A 47 1.09 -14.31 8.70
C ARG A 47 2.11 -14.01 9.79
N LEU A 48 1.87 -12.98 10.61
CA LEU A 48 2.73 -12.66 11.76
C LEU A 48 2.72 -13.79 12.80
N GLU A 49 1.55 -14.33 13.11
CA GLU A 49 1.40 -15.48 14.01
C GLU A 49 2.18 -16.70 13.48
N THR A 50 2.05 -17.00 12.18
CA THR A 50 2.78 -18.09 11.53
C THR A 50 4.31 -17.93 11.64
N MET A 51 4.80 -16.69 11.70
CA MET A 51 6.22 -16.38 11.81
C MET A 51 6.73 -16.29 13.26
N GLY A 52 5.88 -16.55 14.26
CA GLY A 52 6.25 -16.46 15.67
C GLY A 52 6.73 -15.07 16.06
N ALA A 53 6.17 -14.02 15.45
CA ALA A 53 6.50 -12.64 15.79
C ALA A 53 5.64 -12.19 16.97
N ASP A 54 6.26 -11.95 18.12
CA ASP A 54 5.56 -11.45 19.30
C ASP A 54 4.97 -10.05 19.06
N SER A 55 3.86 -9.78 19.74
CA SER A 55 3.20 -8.47 19.82
C SER A 55 4.16 -7.33 20.19
N TYR A 56 5.25 -7.66 20.89
CA TYR A 56 6.27 -6.74 21.40
C TYR A 56 7.50 -6.57 20.51
N ALA A 57 7.54 -7.20 19.32
CA ALA A 57 8.67 -7.05 18.42
C ALA A 57 8.95 -5.56 18.09
N GLN A 58 10.22 -5.21 17.90
CA GLN A 58 10.64 -3.83 17.63
C GLN A 58 10.05 -3.30 16.31
N VAL A 59 10.06 -1.97 16.13
CA VAL A 59 9.63 -1.28 14.90
C VAL A 59 10.37 -1.80 13.65
N TRP A 60 11.62 -2.27 13.84
CA TRP A 60 12.50 -2.78 12.79
C TRP A 60 12.49 -4.32 12.65
N ASP A 61 11.53 -5.04 13.23
CA ASP A 61 11.46 -6.50 13.08
C ASP A 61 11.26 -6.88 11.59
N PRO A 62 12.24 -7.59 10.97
CA PRO A 62 12.13 -8.03 9.58
C PRO A 62 10.89 -8.89 9.31
N ARG A 63 10.39 -9.63 10.31
CA ARG A 63 9.17 -10.44 10.18
C ARG A 63 7.94 -9.56 9.97
N ARG A 64 7.91 -8.36 10.56
CA ARG A 64 6.84 -7.38 10.32
C ARG A 64 6.86 -6.81 8.91
N TYR A 65 8.06 -6.55 8.40
CA TYR A 65 8.25 -6.10 7.04
C TYR A 65 7.80 -7.18 6.02
N VAL A 66 8.27 -8.41 6.23
CA VAL A 66 7.90 -9.57 5.40
C VAL A 66 6.39 -9.84 5.48
N ALA A 67 5.76 -9.68 6.64
CA ALA A 67 4.34 -9.91 6.81
C ALA A 67 3.47 -8.94 6.00
N VAL A 68 3.87 -7.67 5.85
CA VAL A 68 3.10 -6.65 5.10
C VAL A 68 3.48 -6.58 3.62
N TYR A 69 4.60 -7.20 3.23
CA TYR A 69 5.10 -7.15 1.86
C TYR A 69 4.05 -7.53 0.78
N PRO A 70 3.19 -8.55 0.96
CA PRO A 70 2.12 -8.83 0.00
C PRO A 70 1.18 -7.65 -0.23
N GLU A 71 0.79 -6.91 0.82
CA GLU A 71 -0.08 -5.74 0.72
C GLU A 71 0.62 -4.52 0.16
N VAL A 72 1.92 -4.35 0.43
CA VAL A 72 2.76 -3.37 -0.25
C VAL A 72 2.72 -3.63 -1.76
N VAL A 73 2.95 -4.87 -2.19
CA VAL A 73 2.92 -5.24 -3.63
C VAL A 73 1.53 -5.07 -4.25
N GLU A 74 0.46 -5.35 -3.50
CA GLU A 74 -0.90 -5.13 -3.98
C GLU A 74 -1.19 -3.63 -4.18
N ALA A 75 -0.80 -2.78 -3.23
CA ALA A 75 -0.90 -1.33 -3.33
C ALA A 75 -0.08 -0.79 -4.52
N ILE A 76 1.17 -1.26 -4.67
CA ILE A 76 2.01 -0.95 -5.84
C ILE A 76 1.28 -1.29 -7.14
N SER A 77 0.55 -2.41 -7.21
CA SER A 77 -0.17 -2.77 -8.44
C SER A 77 -1.30 -1.81 -8.82
N LEU A 78 -1.89 -1.11 -7.84
CA LEU A 78 -2.85 -0.05 -8.07
C LEU A 78 -2.12 1.21 -8.52
N TYR A 79 -1.16 1.69 -7.74
CA TYR A 79 -0.49 2.95 -8.05
C TYR A 79 0.43 2.88 -9.28
N ALA A 80 0.97 1.72 -9.65
CA ALA A 80 1.75 1.58 -10.89
C ALA A 80 0.86 1.67 -12.14
N SER A 81 -0.44 1.33 -12.03
CA SER A 81 -1.40 1.46 -13.13
C SER A 81 -1.72 2.92 -13.40
N PRO A 82 -1.46 3.46 -14.61
CA PRO A 82 -1.78 4.85 -14.94
C PRO A 82 -3.27 5.16 -14.75
N HIS A 83 -4.15 4.21 -15.07
CA HIS A 83 -5.59 4.38 -14.90
C HIS A 83 -5.98 4.59 -13.43
N TRP A 84 -5.56 3.67 -12.54
CA TRP A 84 -5.91 3.76 -11.13
C TRP A 84 -5.25 4.94 -10.44
N ARG A 85 -4.00 5.25 -10.80
CA ARG A 85 -3.28 6.40 -10.28
C ARG A 85 -3.95 7.71 -10.67
N ARG A 86 -4.42 7.84 -11.92
CA ARG A 86 -5.23 9.00 -12.35
C ARG A 86 -6.50 9.15 -11.51
N LEU A 87 -7.26 8.08 -11.31
CA LEU A 87 -8.47 8.13 -10.47
C LEU A 87 -8.16 8.50 -9.01
N ALA A 88 -7.01 8.10 -8.48
CA ALA A 88 -6.56 8.47 -7.13
C ALA A 88 -6.22 9.97 -7.00
N LEU A 89 -5.84 10.62 -8.10
CA LEU A 89 -5.54 12.06 -8.17
C LEU A 89 -6.79 12.91 -8.44
N SER A 90 -7.85 12.31 -8.97
CA SER A 90 -9.12 12.97 -9.22
C SER A 90 -9.86 13.37 -7.93
N GLU A 91 -10.91 14.15 -8.09
CA GLU A 91 -11.87 14.47 -7.04
C GLU A 91 -13.24 13.84 -7.34
N GLY A 92 -14.13 13.79 -6.34
CA GLY A 92 -15.50 13.33 -6.54
C GLY A 92 -15.62 11.83 -6.85
N SER A 93 -16.42 11.47 -7.86
CA SER A 93 -16.83 10.08 -8.15
C SER A 93 -15.67 9.18 -8.58
N GLU A 94 -14.73 9.68 -9.37
CA GLU A 94 -13.55 8.93 -9.82
C GLU A 94 -12.67 8.50 -8.63
N TYR A 95 -12.49 9.41 -7.67
CA TYR A 95 -11.76 9.11 -6.45
C TYR A 95 -12.48 8.11 -5.56
N LEU A 96 -13.82 8.13 -5.54
CA LEU A 96 -14.62 7.11 -4.86
C LEU A 96 -14.45 5.73 -5.50
N GLU A 97 -14.34 5.65 -6.82
CA GLU A 97 -14.07 4.40 -7.54
C GLU A 97 -12.70 3.83 -7.17
N PHE A 98 -11.65 4.67 -7.17
CA PHE A 98 -10.33 4.26 -6.70
C PHE A 98 -10.37 3.73 -5.26
N ARG A 99 -11.04 4.45 -4.35
CA ARG A 99 -11.19 4.03 -2.95
C ARG A 99 -11.90 2.67 -2.82
N ALA A 100 -12.96 2.46 -3.59
CA ALA A 100 -13.70 1.21 -3.57
C ALA A 100 -12.80 0.04 -4.03
N GLU A 101 -12.05 0.24 -5.11
CA GLU A 101 -11.13 -0.78 -5.62
C GLU A 101 -9.98 -1.05 -4.63
N PHE A 102 -9.43 0.00 -4.00
CA PHE A 102 -8.39 -0.14 -2.98
C PHE A 102 -8.89 -1.02 -1.83
N ILE A 103 -10.08 -0.72 -1.27
CA ILE A 103 -10.66 -1.50 -0.17
C ILE A 103 -10.98 -2.94 -0.61
N ARG A 104 -11.45 -3.13 -1.85
CA ARG A 104 -11.77 -4.46 -2.39
C ARG A 104 -10.52 -5.35 -2.47
N ARG A 105 -9.38 -4.82 -2.89
CA ARG A 105 -8.12 -5.57 -3.00
C ARG A 105 -7.36 -5.71 -1.69
N LEU A 106 -7.54 -4.74 -0.79
CA LEU A 106 -6.82 -4.65 0.50
C LEU A 106 -7.83 -4.54 1.67
N PRO A 107 -8.62 -5.60 1.92
CA PRO A 107 -9.66 -5.56 2.93
C PRO A 107 -9.11 -5.43 4.36
N GLN A 108 -9.87 -4.71 5.19
CA GLN A 108 -9.58 -4.50 6.60
C GLN A 108 -10.18 -5.60 7.47
N GLU A 109 -9.43 -6.13 8.43
CA GLU A 109 -9.99 -6.94 9.55
C GLU A 109 -10.82 -6.09 10.50
N LYS A 110 -10.29 -4.89 10.78
CA LYS A 110 -10.91 -3.94 11.71
C LYS A 110 -11.07 -2.61 11.02
N ILE A 111 -12.29 -2.12 11.07
CA ILE A 111 -12.65 -0.80 10.55
C ILE A 111 -11.79 0.23 11.26
N LEU A 112 -11.14 1.09 10.47
CA LEU A 112 -10.47 2.28 10.99
C LEU A 112 -11.39 3.06 11.94
N ARG A 113 -10.82 3.52 13.05
CA ARG A 113 -11.53 4.42 13.98
C ARG A 113 -12.15 5.56 13.18
N ARG A 114 -13.36 6.01 13.56
CA ARG A 114 -14.10 7.05 12.82
C ARG A 114 -13.25 8.31 12.57
N THR A 115 -12.40 8.65 13.53
CA THR A 115 -11.45 9.77 13.47
C THR A 115 -10.29 9.57 12.47
N SER A 116 -9.91 8.32 12.18
CA SER A 116 -8.80 7.99 11.28
C SER A 116 -9.25 7.83 9.82
N LYS A 117 -10.55 7.67 9.54
CA LYS A 117 -11.07 7.51 8.17
C LYS A 117 -10.80 8.71 7.26
N PRO A 118 -11.06 9.97 7.68
CA PRO A 118 -10.78 11.13 6.83
C PRO A 118 -9.29 11.25 6.49
N TRP A 119 -8.43 11.05 7.49
CA TRP A 119 -6.98 11.00 7.29
C TRP A 119 -6.60 9.90 6.30
N PHE A 120 -7.08 8.67 6.49
CA PHE A 120 -6.71 7.54 5.63
C PHE A 120 -7.06 7.79 4.17
N PHE A 121 -8.26 8.29 3.88
CA PHE A 121 -8.62 8.60 2.51
C PHE A 121 -7.74 9.72 1.95
N LYS A 122 -7.56 10.83 2.70
CA LYS A 122 -6.64 11.90 2.28
C LYS A 122 -5.24 11.36 1.94
N GLU A 123 -4.71 10.48 2.78
CA GLU A 123 -3.41 9.85 2.62
C GLU A 123 -3.30 9.01 1.34
N LEU A 124 -4.38 8.33 0.91
CA LEU A 124 -4.39 7.60 -0.36
C LEU A 124 -4.18 8.53 -1.57
N GLY A 125 -4.84 9.70 -1.56
CA GLY A 125 -4.66 10.70 -2.61
C GLY A 125 -3.29 11.38 -2.54
N GLU A 126 -2.79 11.65 -1.33
CA GLU A 126 -1.43 12.17 -1.10
C GLU A 126 -0.37 11.21 -1.63
N THR A 127 -0.50 9.91 -1.35
CA THR A 127 0.38 8.87 -1.88
C THR A 127 0.44 8.89 -3.41
N ALA A 128 -0.69 9.07 -4.10
CA ALA A 128 -0.70 9.17 -5.55
C ALA A 128 0.05 10.40 -6.06
N ARG A 129 -0.11 11.56 -5.41
CA ARG A 129 0.60 12.80 -5.76
C ARG A 129 2.09 12.67 -5.56
N ASP A 130 2.51 12.08 -4.45
CA ASP A 130 3.92 11.89 -4.13
C ASP A 130 4.60 10.96 -5.15
N ILE A 131 3.91 9.90 -5.59
CA ILE A 131 4.40 9.00 -6.63
C ILE A 131 4.58 9.74 -7.96
N GLU A 132 3.61 10.54 -8.41
CA GLU A 132 3.74 11.34 -9.65
C GLU A 132 4.90 12.35 -9.54
N ALA A 133 5.03 13.00 -8.39
CA ALA A 133 6.12 13.94 -8.14
C ALA A 133 7.49 13.24 -8.16
N ALA A 134 7.60 12.06 -7.56
CA ALA A 134 8.83 11.27 -7.56
C ALA A 134 9.20 10.75 -8.95
N MET A 135 8.21 10.32 -9.74
CA MET A 135 8.41 9.88 -11.12
C MET A 135 8.90 11.03 -12.01
N SER A 136 8.37 12.24 -11.82
CA SER A 136 8.76 13.43 -12.60
C SER A 136 10.16 13.96 -12.27
N ARG A 137 10.72 13.60 -11.10
CA ARG A 137 12.05 14.04 -10.64
C ARG A 137 13.18 13.08 -11.02
N ARG A 138 12.86 11.87 -11.46
CA ARG A 138 13.87 10.86 -11.85
C ARG A 138 14.13 10.98 -13.36
N PRO A 139 15.38 11.25 -13.78
CA PRO A 139 15.75 11.42 -15.18
C PRO A 139 15.62 10.12 -15.99
#